data_AF-A0A522JCI5-F1
#
_entry.id   AF-A0A522JCI5-F1
#
_cell.length_a   1.000
_cell.length_b   1.000
_cell.length_c   1.000
_cell.angle_alpha   90.00
_cell.angle_beta   90.00
_cell.angle_gamma   90.00
#
_symmetry.space_group_name_H-M   'P 1'
#
loop_
_entity.id
_entity.type
_entity.pdbx_description
1 polymer ?
#
loop_
_entity_poly.entity_id
_entity_poly.type
_entity_poly.pdbx_seq_one_letter_code
_entity_poly.pdbx_strand_id
1 'polypeptide(L)' 'MSTIANPTAPRRRRFPAQVGIHLDTDGHDALTTAAEDLGLPPAALARVLVLEGLRARQSRAENGERVGLVQAA' A
#
# COMPACT_ATOMS: atom_id res chain seq x y z
N MET A 1 14.45 34.97 -22.36
CA MET A 1 14.81 34.61 -20.97
C MET A 1 14.85 33.10 -20.89
N SER A 2 16.03 32.49 -20.91
CA SER A 2 16.20 31.04 -20.86
C SER A 2 16.56 30.62 -19.43
N THR A 3 15.67 29.87 -18.78
CA THR A 3 15.92 29.34 -17.43
C THR A 3 16.92 28.18 -17.53
N ILE A 4 18.18 28.43 -17.17
CA ILE A 4 19.19 27.39 -17.02
C ILE A 4 18.82 26.59 -15.77
N ALA A 5 18.41 25.34 -15.93
CA ALA A 5 18.18 24.45 -14.81
C ALA A 5 19.49 24.25 -14.03
N ASN A 6 19.50 24.59 -12.74
CA ASN A 6 20.67 24.43 -11.87
C ASN A 6 21.00 22.91 -11.73
N PRO A 7 22.16 22.44 -12.23
CA PRO A 7 22.53 21.03 -12.20
C PRO A 7 22.86 20.50 -10.79
N THR A 8 22.89 21.37 -9.77
CA THR A 8 23.16 21.00 -8.37
C THR A 8 21.91 20.81 -7.52
N ALA A 9 20.71 20.96 -8.07
CA ALA A 9 19.49 20.60 -7.33
C ALA A 9 19.58 19.11 -6.95
N PRO A 10 19.61 18.76 -5.64
CA PRO A 10 19.74 17.37 -5.23
C PRO A 10 18.54 16.63 -5.81
N ARG A 11 18.80 15.73 -6.78
CA ARG A 11 17.79 14.75 -7.21
C ARG A 11 17.38 14.04 -5.93
N ARG A 12 16.19 14.35 -5.40
CA ARG A 12 15.61 13.63 -4.27
C ARG A 12 15.50 12.18 -4.72
N ARG A 13 16.53 11.38 -4.45
CA ARG A 13 16.48 9.93 -4.53
C ARG A 13 15.42 9.55 -3.51
N ARG A 14 14.18 9.43 -3.97
CA ARG A 14 13.14 8.75 -3.21
C ARG A 14 13.59 7.30 -3.16
N PHE A 15 14.36 6.96 -2.14
CA PHE A 15 14.48 5.56 -1.75
C PHE A 15 13.05 5.08 -1.47
N PRO A 16 12.62 3.93 -2.02
CA PRO A 16 11.33 3.38 -1.65
C PRO A 16 11.31 3.25 -0.12
N ALA A 17 10.31 3.86 0.51
CA ALA A 17 10.15 3.74 1.95
C ALA A 17 10.03 2.24 2.28
N GLN A 18 10.93 1.75 3.12
CA GLN A 18 10.88 0.37 3.60
C GLN A 18 10.01 0.34 4.85
N VAL A 19 9.06 -0.60 4.87
CA VAL A 19 8.15 -0.83 5.99
C VAL A 19 8.34 -2.28 6.42
N GLY A 20 8.71 -2.49 7.68
CA GLY A 20 8.73 -3.81 8.29
C GLY A 20 7.32 -4.19 8.74
N ILE A 21 6.88 -5.40 8.41
CA ILE A 21 5.63 -5.98 8.91
C ILE A 21 6.00 -7.09 9.87
N HIS A 22 5.49 -7.03 11.09
CA HIS A 22 5.64 -8.12 12.05
C HIS A 22 4.39 -8.99 12.00
N LEU A 23 4.59 -10.27 11.77
CA LEU A 23 3.57 -11.31 11.81
C LEU A 23 4.00 -12.32 12.88
N ASP A 24 3.03 -13.01 13.47
CA ASP A 24 3.34 -14.23 14.19
C ASP A 24 3.86 -15.32 13.25
N THR A 25 4.35 -16.42 13.81
CA THR A 25 4.94 -17.52 13.04
C THR A 25 3.93 -18.10 12.06
N ASP A 26 2.70 -18.39 12.51
CA ASP A 26 1.65 -18.97 11.67
C ASP A 26 1.28 -18.05 10.50
N GLY A 27 1.15 -16.73 10.75
CA GLY A 27 0.87 -15.75 9.71
C GLY A 27 2.02 -15.57 8.72
N HIS A 28 3.27 -15.67 9.18
CA HIS A 28 4.44 -15.64 8.32
C HIS A 28 4.50 -16.87 7.39
N ASP A 29 4.25 -18.05 7.94
CA ASP A 29 4.28 -19.32 7.18
C ASP A 29 3.14 -19.38 6.16
N ALA A 30 1.95 -18.95 6.54
CA ALA A 30 0.81 -18.84 5.63
C ALA A 30 1.07 -17.87 4.48
N LEU A 31 1.65 -16.70 4.77
CA LEU A 31 2.01 -15.72 3.73
C LEU A 31 3.05 -16.28 2.77
N THR A 32 4.07 -16.96 3.30
CA THR A 32 5.16 -17.54 2.50
C THR A 32 4.64 -18.65 1.61
N THR A 33 3.86 -19.59 2.17
CA THR A 33 3.23 -20.69 1.41
C THR A 33 2.34 -20.15 0.29
N ALA A 34 1.47 -19.18 0.60
CA ALA A 34 0.60 -18.58 -0.41
C ALA A 34 1.39 -17.83 -1.50
N ALA A 35 2.52 -17.21 -1.16
CA ALA A 35 3.38 -16.57 -2.13
C ALA A 35 4.08 -17.58 -3.05
N GLU A 36 4.53 -18.71 -2.50
CA GLU A 36 5.11 -19.83 -3.26
C GLU A 36 4.10 -20.45 -4.22
N ASP A 37 2.88 -20.73 -3.76
CA ASP A 37 1.80 -21.27 -4.60
C ASP A 37 1.47 -20.35 -5.79
N LEU A 38 1.63 -19.04 -5.60
CA LEU A 38 1.42 -18.02 -6.63
C LEU A 38 2.68 -17.72 -7.47
N GLY A 39 3.83 -18.30 -7.14
CA GLY A 39 5.11 -18.02 -7.81
C GLY A 39 5.59 -16.58 -7.62
N LEU A 40 5.25 -15.95 -6.49
CA LEU A 40 5.56 -14.55 -6.18
C LEU A 40 6.50 -14.45 -4.98
N PRO A 41 7.32 -13.38 -4.87
CA PRO A 41 8.05 -13.12 -3.64
C PRO A 41 7.06 -12.72 -2.53
N PRO A 42 7.26 -13.15 -1.27
CA PRO A 42 6.36 -12.84 -0.15
C PRO A 42 6.09 -11.33 0.04
N ALA A 43 7.10 -10.49 -0.23
CA ALA A 43 6.96 -9.03 -0.18
C ALA A 43 5.99 -8.47 -1.23
N ALA A 44 5.87 -9.09 -2.41
CA ALA A 44 4.91 -8.67 -3.42
C ALA A 44 3.48 -9.03 -2.99
N LEU A 45 3.27 -10.24 -2.47
CA LEU A 45 1.97 -10.65 -1.95
C LEU A 45 1.54 -9.77 -0.77
N ALA A 46 2.43 -9.53 0.20
CA ALA A 46 2.17 -8.63 1.32
C ALA A 46 1.77 -7.22 0.86
N ARG A 47 2.44 -6.68 -0.17
CA ARG A 47 2.10 -5.37 -0.74
C ARG A 47 0.70 -5.36 -1.35
N VAL A 48 0.32 -6.41 -2.09
CA VAL A 48 -1.03 -6.54 -2.66
C VAL A 48 -2.07 -6.58 -1.55
N LEU A 49 -1.87 -7.41 -0.53
CA LEU A 49 -2.80 -7.54 0.60
C LEU A 49 -2.99 -6.21 1.35
N VAL A 50 -1.91 -5.46 1.58
CA VAL A 50 -1.98 -4.14 2.21
C VAL A 50 -2.79 -3.16 1.35
N LEU A 51 -2.56 -3.13 0.03
CA LEU A 51 -3.30 -2.23 -0.87
C LEU A 51 -4.79 -2.59 -0.93
N GLU A 52 -5.12 -3.87 -1.03
CA GLU A 52 -6.51 -4.33 -1.03
C GLU A 52 -7.20 -4.04 0.30
N GLY A 53 -6.52 -4.25 1.43
CA GLY A 53 -7.03 -3.89 2.75
C GLY A 53 -7.30 -2.38 2.89
N LEU A 54 -6.43 -1.53 2.35
CA LEU A 54 -6.63 -0.07 2.34
C LEU A 54 -7.81 0.33 1.46
N ARG A 55 -7.94 -0.27 0.26
CA ARG A 55 -9.08 -0.02 -0.65
C ARG A 55 -10.41 -0.42 0.00
N ALA A 56 -10.46 -1.59 0.65
CA ALA A 56 -11.65 -2.05 1.36
C ALA A 56 -12.04 -1.12 2.52
N ARG A 57 -11.07 -0.53 3.21
CA ARG A 57 -11.33 0.49 4.25
C ARG A 57 -11.86 1.79 3.66
N GLN A 58 -11.30 2.26 2.55
CA GLN A 58 -11.75 3.46 1.86
C GLN A 58 -13.18 3.31 1.36
N SER A 59 -13.50 2.20 0.68
CA SER A 59 -14.86 1.95 0.18
C SER A 59 -15.88 1.86 1.32
N ARG A 60 -15.49 1.31 2.48
CA ARG A 60 -16.35 1.31 3.68
C ARG A 60 -16.55 2.71 4.26
N ALA A 61 -15.51 3.54 4.27
CA ALA A 61 -15.62 4.92 4.72
C ALA A 61 -16.53 5.74 3.81
N GLU A 62 -16.35 5.62 2.48
CA GLU A 62 -17.19 6.28 1.48
C GLU A 62 -18.65 5.80 1.53
N ASN A 63 -18.87 4.50 1.73
CA ASN A 63 -20.23 3.97 1.91
C ASN A 63 -20.85 4.43 3.24
N GLY A 64 -20.07 4.52 4.32
CA GLY A 64 -20.53 5.09 5.59
C GLY A 64 -20.89 6.56 5.48
N GLU A 65 -20.10 7.34 4.74
CA GLU A 65 -20.35 8.76 4.43
C GLU A 65 -21.61 8.93 3.57
N ARG A 66 -21.79 8.09 2.54
CA ARG A 66 -23.00 8.08 1.70
C ARG A 66 -24.26 7.71 2.48
N VAL A 67 -24.20 6.70 3.36
CA VAL A 67 -25.34 6.34 4.24
C VAL A 67 -25.65 7.48 5.22
N GLY A 68 -24.62 8.16 5.75
CA GLY A 68 -24.80 9.34 6.60
C GLY A 68 -25.49 10.51 5.88
N LEU A 69 -25.15 10.77 4.62
CA LEU A 69 -25.81 11.80 3.80
C LEU A 69 -27.27 11.43 3.44
N VAL A 70 -27.57 10.15 3.19
CA VAL A 70 -28.93 9.68 2.90
C VAL A 70 -29.83 9.72 4.14
N GLN A 71 -29.29 9.52 5.35
CA GLN A 71 -30.05 9.66 6.60
C GLN A 71 -30.27 11.12 7.04
N ALA A 72 -29.53 12.06 6.46
CA ALA A 72 -29.61 13.49 6.77
C ALA A 72 -30.46 14.31 5.77
N ALA A 73 -31.05 13.67 4.75
CA ALA A 73 -31.94 14.25 3.74
C ALA A 73 -33.38 13.79 3.94
#